data_AF-A0A5B0VRH6-F1
#
_entry.id   AF-A0A5B0VRH6-F1
#
_cell.length_a   1.000
_cell.length_b   1.000
_cell.length_c   1.000
_cell.angle_alpha   90.00
_cell.angle_beta   90.00
_cell.angle_gamma   90.00
#
_symmetry.space_group_name_H-M   'P 1'
#
loop_
_entity.id
_entity.type
_entity.pdbx_description
1 polymer ?
#
loop_
_entity_poly.entity_id
_entity_poly.type
_entity_poly.pdbx_seq_one_letter_code
_entity_poly.pdbx_strand_id
1 'polypeptide(L)' 'MSDEQSRITKLEETVAHQANTIEELSDQIAEQWKVVEQTRQKLDRLTERFLTLEEQSLDAPGITKPPHY' A
#
# COMPACT_ATOMS: atom_id res chain seq x y z
N MET A 1 -19.22 -6.66 47.82
CA MET A 1 -18.95 -7.23 46.49
C MET A 1 -17.98 -8.38 46.68
N SER A 2 -18.27 -9.59 46.20
CA SER A 2 -17.31 -10.70 46.30
C SER A 2 -16.07 -10.40 45.45
N ASP A 3 -14.90 -10.90 45.86
CA ASP A 3 -13.64 -10.74 45.11
C ASP A 3 -13.76 -11.22 43.65
N GLU A 4 -14.51 -12.30 43.42
CA GLU A 4 -14.85 -12.78 42.08
C GLU A 4 -15.59 -11.76 41.24
N GLN A 5 -16.60 -11.08 41.78
CA GLN A 5 -17.34 -10.06 41.03
C GLN A 5 -16.42 -8.90 40.64
N SER A 6 -15.49 -8.50 41.50
CA SER A 6 -14.52 -7.45 41.17
C SER A 6 -13.55 -7.89 40.07
N ARG A 7 -13.10 -9.14 40.09
CA ARG A 7 -12.23 -9.70 39.04
C ARG A 7 -12.95 -9.79 37.69
N ILE A 8 -14.22 -10.20 37.69
CA ILE A 8 -15.04 -10.26 36.46
C ILE A 8 -15.20 -8.86 35.86
N THR A 9 -15.58 -7.86 36.66
CA THR A 9 -15.72 -6.48 36.16
C THR A 9 -14.43 -5.93 35.55
N LYS A 10 -13.27 -6.19 36.17
CA LYS A 10 -11.96 -5.79 35.60
C LYS A 10 -11.67 -6.46 34.26
N LEU A 11 -12.03 -7.75 34.12
CA LEU A 11 -11.87 -8.46 32.86
C LEU A 11 -12.79 -7.89 31.78
N GLU A 12 -14.04 -7.59 32.12
CA GLU A 12 -15.00 -6.97 31.20
C GLU A 12 -14.53 -5.60 30.72
N GLU A 13 -14.05 -4.75 31.63
CA GLU A 13 -13.45 -3.46 31.29
C GLU A 13 -12.24 -3.61 30.36
N THR A 14 -11.37 -4.56 30.66
CA THR A 14 -10.18 -4.84 29.84
C THR A 14 -10.57 -5.33 28.45
N VAL A 15 -11.52 -6.25 28.35
CA VAL A 15 -12.02 -6.79 27.07
C VAL A 15 -12.69 -5.69 26.25
N ALA A 16 -13.48 -4.82 26.87
CA ALA A 16 -14.10 -3.69 26.18
C ALA A 16 -13.05 -2.72 25.62
N HIS A 17 -12.01 -2.41 26.40
CA HIS A 17 -10.91 -1.57 25.92
C HIS A 17 -10.14 -2.23 24.76
N GLN A 18 -9.85 -3.53 24.89
CA GLN A 18 -9.18 -4.30 23.84
C GLN A 18 -10.02 -4.37 22.56
N ALA A 19 -11.33 -4.53 22.67
CA ALA A 19 -12.23 -4.55 21.51
C ALA A 19 -12.16 -3.23 20.73
N ASN A 20 -12.22 -2.09 21.43
CA ASN A 20 -12.09 -0.77 20.81
C ASN A 20 -10.71 -0.60 20.14
N THR A 21 -9.62 -1.00 20.80
CA THR A 21 -8.27 -0.94 20.22
C THR A 21 -8.16 -1.80 18.96
N ILE A 22 -8.78 -2.99 18.93
CA ILE A 22 -8.77 -3.86 17.75
C ILE A 22 -9.52 -3.23 16.58
N GLU A 23 -10.65 -2.56 16.84
CA GLU A 23 -11.41 -1.85 15.82
C GLU A 23 -10.58 -0.70 15.22
N GLU A 24 -9.97 0.14 16.06
CA GLU A 24 -9.09 1.22 15.63
C GLU A 24 -7.90 0.72 14.77
N LEU A 25 -7.26 -0.38 15.19
CA LEU A 25 -6.17 -1.00 14.43
C LEU A 25 -6.66 -1.57 13.09
N SER A 26 -7.87 -2.12 13.05
CA SER A 26 -8.46 -2.66 11.83
C SER A 26 -8.74 -1.55 10.82
N ASP A 27 -9.27 -0.41 11.28
CA ASP A 27 -9.48 0.77 10.44
C ASP A 27 -8.17 1.33 9.88
N GLN A 28 -7.12 1.38 10.71
CA GLN A 28 -5.79 1.79 10.27
C GLN A 28 -5.23 0.85 9.20
N ILE A 29 -5.37 -0.48 9.38
CA ILE A 29 -4.95 -1.47 8.38
C ILE A 29 -5.71 -1.26 7.07
N ALA A 30 -7.03 -1.05 7.13
CA ALA A 30 -7.84 -0.82 5.94
C ALA A 30 -7.39 0.43 5.17
N GLU A 31 -7.01 1.51 5.87
CA GLU A 31 -6.47 2.71 5.23
C GLU A 31 -5.10 2.46 4.61
N GLN A 32 -4.21 1.74 5.30
CA GLN A 32 -2.90 1.37 4.75
C GLN A 32 -3.01 0.50 3.50
N TRP A 33 -3.99 -0.40 3.43
CA TRP A 33 -4.27 -1.19 2.24
C TRP A 33 -4.53 -0.31 1.01
N LYS A 34 -5.27 0.80 1.16
CA LYS A 34 -5.50 1.74 0.05
C LYS A 34 -4.21 2.39 -0.41
N VAL A 35 -3.33 2.77 0.51
CA VAL A 35 -2.03 3.39 0.18
C VAL A 35 -1.13 2.41 -0.58
N VAL A 36 -1.10 1.15 -0.14
CA VAL A 36 -0.35 0.09 -0.82
C VAL A 36 -0.87 -0.11 -2.24
N GLU A 37 -2.20 -0.19 -2.42
CA GLU A 37 -2.81 -0.38 -3.72
C GLU A 37 -2.53 0.80 -4.67
N GLN A 38 -2.64 2.04 -4.18
CA GLN A 38 -2.27 3.22 -4.97
C GLN A 38 -0.80 3.21 -5.38
N THR A 39 0.08 2.75 -4.49
CA THR A 39 1.52 2.66 -4.77
C THR A 39 1.81 1.61 -5.83
N ARG A 40 1.16 0.44 -5.71
CA ARG A 40 1.22 -0.62 -6.72
C ARG A 40 0.78 -0.13 -8.09
N GLN A 41 -0.37 0.54 -8.19
CA GLN A 41 -0.88 1.09 -9.46
C GLN A 41 0.08 2.12 -10.07
N LYS A 42 0.71 2.96 -9.25
CA LYS A 42 1.73 3.91 -9.73
C LYS A 42 2.97 3.20 -10.27
N LEU A 43 3.41 2.14 -9.59
CA LEU A 43 4.53 1.31 -10.05
C LEU A 43 4.22 0.68 -11.41
N ASP A 44 3.05 0.05 -11.54
CA ASP A 44 2.62 -0.60 -12.80
C ASP A 44 2.60 0.40 -13.96
N ARG A 45 2.04 1.60 -13.72
CA ARG A 45 2.03 2.67 -14.74
C ARG A 45 3.43 3.18 -15.11
N LEU A 46 4.35 3.25 -14.14
CA LEU A 46 5.74 3.62 -14.42
C LEU A 46 6.43 2.55 -15.26
N THR A 47 6.18 1.27 -14.97
CA THR A 47 6.70 0.14 -15.74
C THR A 47 6.18 0.17 -17.18
N GLU A 48 4.88 0.35 -17.40
CA GLU A 48 4.28 0.47 -18.74
C GLU A 48 4.93 1.61 -19.54
N ARG A 49 5.07 2.80 -18.93
CA ARG A 49 5.70 3.95 -19.58
C ARG A 49 7.16 3.68 -19.92
N PHE A 50 7.88 2.98 -19.06
CA PHE A 50 9.27 2.61 -19.31
C PHE A 50 9.40 1.70 -20.52
N LEU A 51 8.55 0.67 -20.63
CA LEU A 51 8.53 -0.24 -21.78
C LEU A 51 8.20 0.49 -23.09
N THR A 52 7.20 1.37 -23.08
CA THR A 52 6.87 2.19 -24.26
C THR A 52 8.04 3.08 -24.71
N LEU A 53 8.79 3.66 -23.75
CA LEU A 53 9.97 4.46 -24.07
C LEU A 53 11.12 3.61 -24.62
N GLU A 54 11.31 2.40 -24.10
CA GLU A 54 12.31 1.46 -24.61
C GLU A 54 12.00 1.03 -26.05
N GLU A 55 10.74 0.67 -26.35
CA GLU A 55 10.28 0.35 -27.71
C GLU A 55 10.52 1.52 -28.68
N GLN A 56 10.13 2.74 -28.29
CA GLN A 56 10.36 3.94 -29.11
C GLN A 56 11.84 4.25 -29.34
N SER A 57 12.71 3.93 -28.37
CA SER A 57 14.14 4.14 -28.50
C SER A 57 14.80 3.12 -29.44
N LEU A 58 14.24 1.90 -29.57
CA LEU A 58 14.75 0.89 -30.49
C LEU A 58 14.40 1.20 -31.95
N ASP A 59 13.24 1.84 -32.19
CA ASP A 59 12.77 2.24 -33.53
C ASP A 59 13.38 3.56 -34.04
N ALA A 60 14.16 4.27 -33.23
CA ALA A 60 14.82 5.49 -33.66
C ALA A 60 15.94 5.17 -34.65
N PRO A 61 15.91 5.69 -35.91
CA PRO A 61 17.00 5.48 -36.85
C PRO A 61 18.28 6.04 -36.24
N GLY A 62 19.34 5.21 -36.22
CA GLY A 62 20.64 5.60 -35.69
C GLY A 62 21.09 6.92 -36.32
N ILE A 63 21.68 7.81 -35.51
CA ILE A 63 22.23 9.08 -35.96
C ILE A 63 23.44 8.77 -36.87
N THR A 64 23.18 8.48 -38.14
CA THR A 64 24.23 8.24 -39.13
C THR A 64 24.61 9.55 -39.79
N LYS A 65 25.91 9.80 -39.88
CA LYS A 65 26.47 10.98 -40.55
C LYS A 65 25.98 11.02 -42.02
N PRO A 66 25.53 12.18 -42.56
CA PRO A 66 25.02 12.24 -43.92
C PRO A 66 26.05 11.74 -44.94
N PRO A 67 25.63 11.02 -45.99
CA PRO A 67 26.56 10.54 -47.01
C PRO A 67 27.19 11.75 -47.73
N HIS A 68 28.51 11.82 -47.70
CA HIS A 68 29.25 12.81 -48.48
C HIS A 68 29.13 12.44 -49.97
N TYR A 69 28.69 13.40 -50.79
CA TYR A 69 28.73 13.33 -52.27
C TYR A 69 29.99 14.04 -52.78
#